data_AF-A0AAE8VSN3-F1
#
_entry.id   AF-A0AAE8VSN3-F1
#
_cell.length_a   1.000
_cell.length_b   1.000
_cell.length_c   1.000
_cell.angle_alpha   90.00
_cell.angle_beta   90.00
_cell.angle_gamma   90.00
#
_symmetry.space_group_name_H-M   'P 1'
#
loop_
_entity.id
_entity.type
_entity.pdbx_description
1 polymer ?
#
loop_
_entity_poly.entity_id
_entity_poly.type
_entity_poly.pdbx_seq_one_letter_code
_entity_poly.pdbx_strand_id
1 'polypeptide(L)'
;MTMGTMGLTDLNDLTDLAELTGGPVTQSGLTLDLPARLLDEEFGQSKVWRFEDFDFPATLIHEPTRRFLRDMGLPEEHAFFHLDTDIPLQTLAEHYANERADRFTPDRLPAGATHLIRLGHFVEGDSLVVDGTTGAILNWSEAESTLCPLNADISTLAFSLWLLHRERREQGENGEWPTAW
;
A
#
# COMPACT_ATOMS: atom_id res chain seq x y z
N MET A 1 39.06 17.26 -14.79
CA MET A 1 37.76 16.69 -15.16
C MET A 1 36.95 16.60 -13.89
N THR A 2 35.88 17.39 -13.85
CA THR A 2 35.14 17.80 -12.67
C THR A 2 34.17 16.69 -12.25
N MET A 3 34.19 16.30 -10.98
CA MET A 3 33.11 15.51 -10.36
C MET A 3 31.81 16.28 -10.51
N GLY A 4 30.85 15.71 -11.24
CA GLY A 4 29.50 16.23 -11.34
C GLY A 4 28.91 16.32 -9.95
N THR A 5 28.62 17.54 -9.52
CA THR A 5 27.95 17.85 -8.27
C THR A 5 26.55 17.23 -8.34
N MET A 6 26.28 16.25 -7.49
CA MET A 6 24.95 15.69 -7.25
C MET A 6 24.01 16.86 -6.95
N GLY A 7 22.96 17.00 -7.76
CA GLY A 7 22.05 18.14 -7.72
C GLY A 7 21.44 18.29 -6.34
N LEU A 8 21.75 19.39 -5.67
CA LEU A 8 21.25 19.79 -4.37
C LEU A 8 19.78 20.27 -4.48
N THR A 9 18.91 19.45 -5.06
CA THR A 9 17.46 19.74 -5.25
C THR A 9 16.59 18.69 -4.53
N ASP A 10 17.09 17.48 -4.29
CA ASP A 10 16.46 16.44 -3.46
C ASP A 10 16.42 16.76 -1.95
N LEU A 11 17.24 17.72 -1.49
CA LEU A 11 17.32 18.03 -0.05
C LEU A 11 16.10 18.84 0.44
N ASN A 12 15.32 19.46 -0.47
CA ASN A 12 14.05 20.08 -0.11
C ASN A 12 12.94 19.02 0.09
N ASP A 13 12.92 17.93 -0.69
CA ASP A 13 12.00 16.79 -0.48
C ASP A 13 12.21 16.15 0.91
N LEU A 14 13.47 16.11 1.38
CA LEU A 14 13.84 15.60 2.71
C LEU A 14 13.52 16.57 3.86
N THR A 15 13.39 17.86 3.57
CA THR A 15 13.01 18.85 4.59
C THR A 15 11.50 18.81 4.84
N ASP A 16 10.69 18.50 3.82
CA ASP A 16 9.27 18.15 3.96
C ASP A 16 9.08 16.81 4.71
N LEU A 17 10.03 15.87 4.58
CA LEU A 17 10.03 14.63 5.36
C LEU A 17 10.26 14.84 6.87
N ALA A 18 10.93 15.93 7.26
CA ALA A 18 11.06 16.29 8.66
C ALA A 18 9.74 16.84 9.24
N GLU A 19 8.91 17.51 8.43
CA GLU A 19 7.53 17.91 8.82
C GLU A 19 6.58 16.70 8.95
N LEU A 20 6.83 15.63 8.18
CA LEU A 20 6.08 14.36 8.20
C LEU A 20 6.24 13.52 9.49
N THR A 21 7.17 13.87 10.40
CA THR A 21 7.49 13.07 11.60
C THR A 21 7.09 13.73 12.93
N GLY A 22 6.25 14.77 12.89
CA GLY A 22 5.90 15.56 14.06
C GLY A 22 4.89 14.92 15.03
N GLY A 23 5.37 14.38 16.17
CA GLY A 23 4.61 14.24 17.43
C GLY A 23 3.43 13.23 17.45
N PRO A 24 2.80 12.95 18.62
CA PRO A 24 2.18 11.65 18.87
C PRO A 24 0.93 11.27 18.05
N VAL A 25 0.34 12.19 17.27
CA VAL A 25 -0.77 11.92 16.35
C VAL A 25 -0.71 12.96 15.23
N THR A 26 -0.66 12.52 13.97
CA THR A 26 -0.74 13.38 12.78
C THR A 26 -2.15 13.99 12.60
N GLN A 27 -2.34 14.96 11.71
CA GLN A 27 -3.67 15.53 11.47
C GLN A 27 -4.65 14.51 10.88
N SER A 28 -4.15 13.58 10.05
CA SER A 28 -4.95 12.51 9.48
C SER A 28 -5.35 11.43 10.50
N GLY A 29 -4.58 11.28 11.58
CA GLY A 29 -4.66 10.14 12.50
C GLY A 29 -3.92 8.90 12.00
N LEU A 30 -3.14 9.03 10.93
CA LEU A 30 -2.20 8.02 10.44
C LEU A 30 -0.78 8.29 10.96
N THR A 31 0.18 7.48 10.59
CA THR A 31 1.59 7.66 10.97
C THR A 31 2.23 8.81 10.20
N LEU A 32 1.81 9.06 8.95
CA LEU A 32 2.34 10.11 8.07
C LEU A 32 1.21 10.96 7.45
N ASP A 33 1.36 12.29 7.48
CA ASP A 33 0.53 13.22 6.71
C ASP A 33 1.14 13.48 5.32
N LEU A 34 0.82 12.62 4.36
CA LEU A 34 1.37 12.72 3.00
C LEU A 34 0.79 13.91 2.21
N PRO A 35 1.59 14.57 1.35
CA PRO A 35 1.08 15.59 0.43
C PRO A 35 -0.05 15.04 -0.46
N ALA A 36 -1.12 15.81 -0.62
CA ALA A 36 -2.38 15.34 -1.24
C ALA A 36 -2.23 14.78 -2.66
N ARG A 37 -1.21 15.23 -3.40
CA ARG A 37 -0.95 14.83 -4.79
C ARG A 37 0.27 13.94 -4.96
N LEU A 38 0.92 13.53 -3.87
CA LEU A 38 2.17 12.76 -3.92
C LEU A 38 2.07 11.54 -4.85
N LEU A 39 0.99 10.76 -4.70
CA LEU A 39 0.79 9.56 -5.52
C LEU A 39 0.35 9.90 -6.94
N ASP A 40 -0.50 10.91 -7.14
CA ASP A 40 -0.93 11.32 -8.48
C ASP A 40 0.23 11.88 -9.31
N GLU A 41 1.15 12.61 -8.69
CA GLU A 41 2.33 13.20 -9.34
C GLU A 41 3.35 12.14 -9.71
N GLU A 42 3.57 11.14 -8.85
CA GLU A 42 4.55 10.08 -9.10
C GLU A 42 4.03 8.99 -10.05
N PHE A 43 2.81 8.48 -9.81
CA PHE A 43 2.25 7.34 -10.55
C PHE A 43 1.39 7.77 -11.74
N GLY A 44 0.91 9.01 -11.74
CA GLY A 44 -0.11 9.51 -12.65
C GLY A 44 -1.52 9.22 -12.13
N GLN A 45 -2.37 10.26 -12.15
CA GLN A 45 -3.73 10.21 -11.59
C GLN A 45 -4.58 9.04 -12.10
N SER A 46 -4.41 8.60 -13.36
CA SER A 46 -5.18 7.49 -13.94
C SER A 46 -4.73 6.10 -13.50
N LYS A 47 -3.73 6.01 -12.62
CA LYS A 47 -3.20 4.75 -12.07
C LYS A 47 -3.32 4.70 -10.54
N VAL A 48 -3.93 5.72 -9.95
CA VAL A 48 -4.18 5.79 -8.51
C VAL A 48 -5.67 5.57 -8.29
N TRP A 49 -6.01 4.39 -7.79
CA TRP A 49 -7.37 3.99 -7.50
C TRP A 49 -7.84 4.57 -6.18
N ARG A 50 -9.07 5.08 -6.18
CA ARG A 50 -9.76 5.62 -5.01
C ARG A 50 -11.07 4.87 -4.84
N PHE A 51 -11.29 4.36 -3.64
CA PHE A 51 -12.48 3.58 -3.30
C PHE A 51 -13.63 4.50 -2.88
N GLU A 52 -14.85 4.09 -3.18
CA GLU A 52 -16.06 4.75 -2.70
C GLU A 52 -16.51 4.15 -1.36
N ASP A 53 -17.36 4.88 -0.63
CA ASP A 53 -17.80 4.43 0.70
C ASP A 53 -18.53 3.07 0.69
N PHE A 54 -19.15 2.70 -0.44
CA PHE A 54 -19.82 1.40 -0.63
C PHE A 54 -18.87 0.25 -0.98
N ASP A 55 -17.62 0.56 -1.36
CA ASP A 55 -16.60 -0.46 -1.61
C ASP A 55 -16.00 -1.00 -0.30
N PHE A 56 -16.19 -0.29 0.82
CA PHE A 56 -15.64 -0.69 2.11
C PHE A 56 -16.55 -1.66 2.85
N PRO A 57 -16.03 -2.80 3.33
CA PRO A 57 -16.79 -3.67 4.23
C PRO A 57 -17.07 -2.95 5.55
N ALA A 58 -18.16 -3.34 6.21
CA ALA A 58 -18.57 -2.74 7.49
C ALA A 58 -17.53 -2.94 8.61
N THR A 59 -16.62 -3.90 8.45
CA THR A 59 -15.56 -4.22 9.42
C THR A 59 -14.32 -3.34 9.28
N LEU A 60 -14.18 -2.59 8.17
CA LEU A 60 -13.21 -1.50 8.08
C LEU A 60 -13.78 -0.30 8.83
N ILE A 61 -13.58 -0.24 10.15
CA ILE A 61 -14.07 0.84 11.02
C ILE A 61 -13.00 1.89 11.30
N HIS A 62 -11.75 1.63 10.91
CA HIS A 62 -10.65 2.57 11.06
C HIS A 62 -10.80 3.75 10.09
N GLU A 63 -11.45 4.82 10.57
CA GLU A 63 -11.76 6.02 9.78
C GLU A 63 -10.57 6.67 9.07
N PRO A 64 -9.36 6.78 9.67
CA PRO A 64 -8.20 7.31 8.96
C PRO A 64 -7.85 6.51 7.69
N THR A 65 -7.95 5.17 7.76
CA THR A 65 -7.69 4.32 6.59
C THR A 65 -8.75 4.49 5.52
N ARG A 66 -10.05 4.53 5.89
CA ARG A 66 -11.14 4.79 4.94
C ARG A 66 -10.94 6.10 4.19
N ARG A 67 -10.66 7.18 4.94
CA ARG A 67 -10.42 8.50 4.37
C ARG A 67 -9.24 8.49 3.41
N PHE A 68 -8.15 7.82 3.76
CA PHE A 68 -7.00 7.71 2.88
C PHE A 68 -7.34 6.99 1.57
N LEU A 69 -7.99 5.81 1.65
CA LEU A 69 -8.35 5.03 0.47
C LEU A 69 -9.34 5.73 -0.47
N ARG A 70 -10.21 6.59 0.08
CA ARG A 70 -11.17 7.38 -0.69
C ARG A 70 -10.57 8.66 -1.27
N ASP A 71 -9.83 9.41 -0.46
CA ASP A 71 -9.40 10.76 -0.84
C ASP A 71 -8.03 10.73 -1.57
N MET A 72 -7.09 9.90 -1.08
CA MET A 72 -5.73 9.77 -1.61
C MET A 72 -5.60 8.60 -2.59
N GLY A 73 -6.18 7.45 -2.24
CA GLY A 73 -6.10 6.23 -3.01
C GLY A 73 -4.76 5.49 -2.90
N LEU A 74 -4.61 4.45 -3.71
CA LEU A 74 -3.38 3.67 -3.86
C LEU A 74 -3.07 3.44 -5.34
N PRO A 75 -1.79 3.25 -5.72
CA PRO A 75 -1.45 2.78 -7.05
C PRO A 75 -2.12 1.42 -7.32
N GLU A 76 -2.77 1.28 -8.47
CA GLU A 76 -3.42 0.03 -8.90
C GLU A 76 -2.40 -1.10 -9.04
N GLU A 77 -1.23 -0.76 -9.59
CA GLU A 77 -0.17 -1.70 -9.94
C GLU A 77 1.17 -1.21 -9.41
N HIS A 78 1.90 -2.11 -8.77
CA HIS A 78 3.30 -1.92 -8.40
C HIS A 78 4.07 -3.24 -8.56
N ALA A 79 5.40 -3.17 -8.61
CA ALA A 79 6.26 -4.34 -8.90
C ALA A 79 6.06 -5.55 -7.96
N PHE A 80 5.43 -5.35 -6.80
CA PHE A 80 5.24 -6.33 -5.75
C PHE A 80 3.77 -6.46 -5.30
N PHE A 81 2.88 -5.66 -5.89
CA PHE A 81 1.53 -5.47 -5.38
C PHE A 81 0.57 -5.13 -6.51
N HIS A 82 -0.60 -5.77 -6.48
CA HIS A 82 -1.72 -5.48 -7.35
C HIS A 82 -2.97 -5.28 -6.49
N LEU A 83 -3.59 -4.10 -6.60
CA LEU A 83 -4.77 -3.72 -5.82
C LEU A 83 -6.02 -4.38 -6.41
N ASP A 84 -6.89 -4.92 -5.56
CA ASP A 84 -8.21 -5.40 -5.98
C ASP A 84 -9.13 -4.20 -6.23
N THR A 85 -9.46 -3.95 -7.50
CA THR A 85 -10.31 -2.81 -7.90
C THR A 85 -11.62 -3.21 -8.58
N ASP A 86 -11.73 -4.47 -9.03
CA ASP A 86 -12.87 -4.97 -9.81
C ASP A 86 -14.14 -5.19 -8.98
N ILE A 87 -13.99 -5.41 -7.67
CA ILE A 87 -15.08 -5.67 -6.73
C ILE A 87 -14.89 -4.87 -5.43
N PRO A 88 -15.97 -4.62 -4.67
CA PRO A 88 -15.85 -4.09 -3.32
C PRO A 88 -14.86 -4.90 -2.49
N LEU A 89 -14.10 -4.20 -1.64
CA LEU A 89 -13.11 -4.82 -0.77
C LEU A 89 -13.77 -5.86 0.13
N GLN A 90 -13.14 -7.03 0.22
CA GLN A 90 -13.63 -8.15 0.99
C GLN A 90 -12.77 -8.37 2.23
N THR A 91 -13.38 -8.90 3.28
CA THR A 91 -12.62 -9.51 4.35
C THR A 91 -11.95 -10.79 3.86
N LEU A 92 -10.85 -11.20 4.49
CA LEU A 92 -10.14 -12.42 4.15
C LEU A 92 -11.07 -13.63 4.30
N ALA A 93 -11.94 -13.63 5.32
CA ALA A 93 -12.96 -14.66 5.49
C ALA A 93 -13.97 -14.72 4.31
N GLU A 94 -14.45 -13.57 3.82
CA GLU A 94 -15.37 -13.50 2.68
C GLU A 94 -14.69 -13.94 1.38
N HIS A 95 -13.46 -13.50 1.12
CA HIS A 95 -12.70 -13.88 -0.07
C HIS A 95 -12.58 -15.41 -0.17
N TYR A 96 -12.16 -16.07 0.92
CA TYR A 96 -12.02 -17.52 0.91
C TYR A 96 -13.37 -18.26 0.89
N ALA A 97 -14.44 -17.70 1.47
CA ALA A 97 -15.77 -18.29 1.40
C ALA A 97 -16.38 -18.21 -0.02
N ASN A 98 -16.12 -17.13 -0.75
CA ASN A 98 -16.74 -16.86 -2.06
C ASN A 98 -15.93 -17.42 -3.23
N GLU A 99 -14.61 -17.19 -3.23
CA GLU A 99 -13.76 -17.43 -4.39
C GLU A 99 -12.91 -18.69 -4.27
N ARG A 100 -12.71 -19.19 -3.05
CA ARG A 100 -11.78 -20.30 -2.74
C ARG A 100 -12.31 -21.31 -1.74
N ALA A 101 -13.63 -21.54 -1.78
CA ALA A 101 -14.31 -22.47 -0.87
C ALA A 101 -13.74 -23.91 -0.90
N ASP A 102 -13.10 -24.30 -2.01
CA ASP A 102 -12.46 -25.60 -2.22
C ASP A 102 -10.97 -25.66 -1.82
N ARG A 103 -10.29 -24.51 -1.67
CA ARG A 103 -8.84 -24.46 -1.44
C ARG A 103 -8.45 -24.24 0.01
N PHE A 104 -9.35 -23.72 0.83
CA PHE A 104 -8.99 -23.29 2.18
C PHE A 104 -10.02 -23.75 3.21
N THR A 105 -9.55 -24.51 4.19
CA THR A 105 -10.37 -24.94 5.32
C THR A 105 -10.39 -23.82 6.38
N PRO A 106 -11.52 -23.58 7.07
CA PRO A 106 -11.63 -22.48 8.03
C PRO A 106 -10.57 -22.48 9.16
N ASP A 107 -10.03 -23.64 9.50
CA ASP A 107 -8.95 -23.83 10.49
C ASP A 107 -7.58 -23.30 10.04
N ARG A 108 -7.39 -23.04 8.74
CA ARG A 108 -6.17 -22.42 8.23
C ARG A 108 -6.22 -20.90 8.23
N LEU A 109 -7.41 -20.30 8.38
CA LEU A 109 -7.55 -18.84 8.41
C LEU A 109 -7.00 -18.29 9.72
N PRO A 110 -6.37 -17.10 9.70
CA PRO A 110 -5.88 -16.50 10.92
C PRO A 110 -7.06 -16.09 11.80
N ALA A 111 -6.82 -16.05 13.11
CA ALA A 111 -7.78 -15.46 14.04
C ALA A 111 -8.10 -14.02 13.62
N GLY A 112 -9.40 -13.67 13.61
CA GLY A 112 -9.84 -12.34 13.20
C GLY A 112 -9.93 -12.10 11.69
N ALA A 113 -9.90 -13.15 10.84
CA ALA A 113 -10.04 -13.03 9.39
C ALA A 113 -11.28 -12.25 8.90
N THR A 114 -12.32 -12.11 9.74
CA THR A 114 -13.51 -11.28 9.47
C THR A 114 -13.27 -9.77 9.60
N HIS A 115 -12.14 -9.37 10.19
CA HIS A 115 -11.72 -7.98 10.35
C HIS A 115 -10.47 -7.64 9.53
N LEU A 116 -9.90 -8.61 8.81
CA LEU A 116 -8.77 -8.39 7.92
C LEU A 116 -9.31 -8.15 6.52
N ILE A 117 -9.19 -6.93 6.02
CA ILE A 117 -9.66 -6.55 4.69
C ILE A 117 -8.52 -6.79 3.72
N ARG A 118 -8.78 -7.59 2.69
CA ARG A 118 -7.81 -7.81 1.62
C ARG A 118 -7.81 -6.59 0.70
N LEU A 119 -6.64 -5.99 0.53
CA LEU A 119 -6.43 -4.89 -0.41
C LEU A 119 -6.04 -5.41 -1.79
N GLY A 120 -5.32 -6.53 -1.85
CA GLY A 120 -4.83 -7.03 -3.12
C GLY A 120 -3.86 -8.19 -3.02
N HIS A 121 -3.34 -8.56 -4.19
CA HIS A 121 -2.27 -9.55 -4.32
C HIS A 121 -0.93 -8.95 -3.93
N PHE A 122 -0.13 -9.73 -3.23
CA PHE A 122 1.26 -9.43 -2.89
C PHE A 122 2.18 -10.52 -3.47
N VAL A 123 3.49 -10.34 -3.29
CA VAL A 123 4.51 -11.26 -3.85
C VAL A 123 4.28 -12.70 -3.40
N GLU A 124 4.75 -13.65 -4.22
CA GLU A 124 4.76 -15.09 -3.89
C GLU A 124 3.38 -15.72 -3.62
N GLY A 125 2.30 -15.05 -4.05
CA GLY A 125 0.92 -15.51 -3.83
C GLY A 125 0.34 -15.07 -2.49
N ASP A 126 1.08 -14.27 -1.73
CA ASP A 126 0.60 -13.66 -0.50
C ASP A 126 -0.47 -12.58 -0.80
N SER A 127 -1.13 -12.11 0.25
CA SER A 127 -2.10 -11.02 0.16
C SER A 127 -1.72 -9.88 1.06
N LEU A 128 -1.87 -8.67 0.53
CA LEU A 128 -1.79 -7.46 1.33
C LEU A 128 -3.12 -7.27 2.03
N VAL A 129 -3.10 -7.18 3.36
CA VAL A 129 -4.32 -7.02 4.16
C VAL A 129 -4.19 -5.86 5.13
N VAL A 130 -5.32 -5.23 5.45
CA VAL A 130 -5.43 -4.22 6.50
C VAL A 130 -6.31 -4.74 7.63
N ASP A 131 -5.87 -4.57 8.87
CA ASP A 131 -6.75 -4.75 10.03
C ASP A 131 -7.76 -3.60 10.06
N GLY A 132 -9.04 -3.93 9.87
CA GLY A 132 -10.13 -2.97 9.78
C GLY A 132 -10.40 -2.18 11.05
N THR A 133 -9.91 -2.65 12.20
CA THR A 133 -10.06 -1.98 13.50
C THR A 133 -8.91 -1.01 13.75
N THR A 134 -7.68 -1.43 13.46
CA THR A 134 -6.47 -0.69 13.83
C THR A 134 -5.82 0.09 12.68
N GLY A 135 -6.16 -0.26 11.43
CA GLY A 135 -5.52 0.29 10.24
C GLY A 135 -4.16 -0.31 9.91
N ALA A 136 -3.67 -1.27 10.69
CA ALA A 136 -2.37 -1.90 10.50
C ALA A 136 -2.31 -2.69 9.19
N ILE A 137 -1.20 -2.57 8.46
CA ILE A 137 -0.97 -3.27 7.20
C ILE A 137 -0.14 -4.52 7.46
N LEU A 138 -0.66 -5.65 7.03
CA LEU A 138 -0.06 -6.96 7.24
C LEU A 138 0.12 -7.67 5.91
N ASN A 139 1.11 -8.54 5.87
CA ASN A 139 1.24 -9.57 4.86
C ASN A 139 0.55 -10.85 5.35
N TRP A 140 -0.36 -11.40 4.56
CA TRP A 140 -0.94 -12.72 4.77
C TRP A 140 -0.28 -13.73 3.84
N SER A 141 0.50 -14.66 4.42
CA SER A 141 1.05 -15.78 3.67
C SER A 141 0.10 -16.96 3.66
N GLU A 142 -0.42 -17.30 2.48
CA GLU A 142 -1.29 -18.47 2.31
C GLU A 142 -0.52 -19.78 2.57
N ALA A 143 0.73 -19.84 2.08
CA ALA A 143 1.56 -21.03 2.16
C ALA A 143 1.89 -21.39 3.62
N GLU A 144 2.30 -20.39 4.40
CA GLU A 144 2.66 -20.57 5.81
C GLU A 144 1.45 -20.47 6.75
N SER A 145 0.33 -19.92 6.26
CA SER A 145 -0.85 -19.61 7.06
C SER A 145 -0.52 -18.69 8.24
N THR A 146 0.29 -17.65 7.97
CA THR A 146 0.81 -16.69 8.95
C THR A 146 0.53 -15.24 8.55
N LEU A 147 0.34 -14.39 9.56
CA LEU A 147 0.28 -12.94 9.41
C LEU A 147 1.58 -12.32 9.89
N CYS A 148 2.17 -11.48 9.05
CA CYS A 148 3.38 -10.74 9.35
C CYS A 148 3.11 -9.24 9.26
N PRO A 149 3.47 -8.42 10.27
CA PRO A 149 3.40 -6.97 10.15
C PRO A 149 4.24 -6.46 8.99
N LEU A 150 3.67 -5.59 8.15
CA LEU A 150 4.35 -5.02 7.00
C LEU A 150 4.56 -3.51 7.16
N ASN A 151 3.48 -2.77 7.43
CA ASN A 151 3.50 -1.32 7.59
C ASN A 151 2.58 -0.91 8.76
N ALA A 152 2.92 0.18 9.45
CA ALA A 152 2.16 0.64 10.60
C ALA A 152 0.72 0.99 10.22
N ASP A 153 0.54 1.61 9.05
CA ASP A 153 -0.75 1.88 8.41
C ASP A 153 -0.58 2.21 6.92
N ILE A 154 -1.71 2.53 6.28
CA ILE A 154 -1.81 2.83 4.84
C ILE A 154 -0.92 4.00 4.38
N SER A 155 -0.64 4.99 5.24
CA SER A 155 0.23 6.11 4.88
C SER A 155 1.68 5.67 4.75
N THR A 156 2.15 4.80 5.66
CA THR A 156 3.51 4.26 5.59
C THR A 156 3.68 3.28 4.43
N LEU A 157 2.62 2.55 4.06
CA LEU A 157 2.61 1.74 2.85
C LEU A 157 2.73 2.62 1.61
N ALA A 158 1.86 3.63 1.46
CA ALA A 158 1.87 4.54 0.32
C ALA A 158 3.22 5.25 0.15
N PHE A 159 3.82 5.70 1.25
CA PHE A 159 5.16 6.29 1.24
C PHE A 159 6.23 5.28 0.80
N SER A 160 6.15 4.04 1.26
CA SER A 160 7.09 2.98 0.86
C SER A 160 6.97 2.66 -0.63
N LEU A 161 5.74 2.61 -1.17
CA LEU A 161 5.49 2.43 -2.60
C LEU A 161 6.06 3.59 -3.42
N TRP A 162 5.83 4.82 -2.99
CA TRP A 162 6.40 6.01 -3.62
C TRP A 162 7.94 5.96 -3.66
N LEU A 163 8.58 5.65 -2.54
CA LEU A 163 10.04 5.55 -2.45
C LEU A 163 10.60 4.47 -3.39
N LEU A 164 10.02 3.27 -3.38
CA LEU A 164 10.43 2.17 -4.26
C LEU A 164 10.23 2.49 -5.74
N HIS A 165 9.17 3.24 -6.08
CA HIS A 165 8.92 3.67 -7.44
C HIS A 165 10.01 4.63 -7.91
N ARG A 166 10.36 5.63 -7.09
CA ARG A 166 11.42 6.60 -7.40
C ARG A 166 12.78 5.94 -7.58
N GLU A 167 13.16 5.04 -6.67
CA GLU A 167 14.42 4.28 -6.77
C GLU A 167 14.50 3.47 -8.08
N ARG A 168 13.37 2.88 -8.52
CA ARG A 168 13.31 2.14 -9.79
C ARG A 168 13.38 3.04 -11.01
N ARG A 169 12.76 4.22 -10.97
CA ARG A 169 12.88 5.22 -12.04
C ARG A 169 14.33 5.68 -12.18
N GLU A 170 15.00 6.00 -11.08
CA GLU A 170 16.39 6.42 -11.07
C GLU A 170 17.34 5.31 -11.58
N GLN A 171 17.07 4.04 -11.23
CA GLN A 171 17.81 2.90 -11.78
C GLN A 171 17.51 2.65 -13.26
N GLY A 172 16.29 2.94 -13.73
CA GLY A 172 15.92 2.87 -15.14
C GLY A 172 16.47 4.01 -15.98
N GLU A 173 16.63 5.20 -15.39
CA GLU A 173 17.20 6.40 -16.01
C GLU A 173 18.74 6.39 -16.02
N ASN A 174 19.37 5.74 -15.04
CA ASN A 174 20.83 5.48 -15.01
C ASN A 174 21.22 4.12 -15.60
N GLY A 175 20.24 3.28 -15.93
CA GLY A 175 20.42 1.95 -16.50
C GLY A 175 20.48 2.01 -18.02
N GLU A 176 21.63 2.42 -18.55
CA GLU A 176 21.96 2.21 -19.96
C GLU A 176 22.08 0.70 -20.20
N TRP A 177 21.01 0.08 -20.69
CA TRP A 177 21.06 -1.30 -21.17
C TRP A 177 21.92 -1.31 -22.44
N PRO A 178 23.01 -2.10 -22.52
CA PRO A 178 23.66 -2.32 -23.80
C PRO A 178 22.66 -3.07 -24.68
N THR A 179 22.10 -2.39 -25.68
CA THR A 179 21.44 -3.05 -26.80
C THR A 179 22.44 -3.99 -27.45
N ALA A 180 22.23 -5.29 -27.29
CA ALA A 180 22.97 -6.31 -28.01
C ALA A 180 22.00 -7.40 -28.51
N TRP A 181 21.57 -7.18 -29.75
CA TRP A 181 21.14 -8.10 -30.82
C TRP A 181 20.01 -9.09 -30.56
#